data_AF-A0A7W0P4V8-F1
#
_entry.id   AF-A0A7W0P4V8-F1
#
_cell.length_a   1.000
_cell.length_b   1.000
_cell.length_c   1.000
_cell.angle_alpha   90.00
_cell.angle_beta   90.00
_cell.angle_gamma   90.00
#
_symmetry.space_group_name_H-M   'P 1'
#
loop_
_entity.id
_entity.type
_entity.pdbx_description
1 polymer ?
#
loop_
_entity_poly.entity_id
_entity_poly.type
_entity_poly.pdbx_seq_one_letter_code
_entity_poly.pdbx_strand_id
1 'polypeptide(L)' 'RDPDDWPTVALALARSLPIWSQDKDMEAAGVSVYTTGELLDTVREAGGDVG' A
#
# COMPACT_ATOMS: atom_id res chain seq x y z
N ARG A 1 -10.46 10.30 -5.44
CA ARG A 1 -9.04 10.48 -5.80
C ARG A 1 -8.66 11.92 -5.56
N ASP A 2 -7.77 12.12 -4.60
CA ASP A 2 -7.24 13.43 -4.23
C ASP A 2 -6.12 13.82 -5.22
N PRO A 3 -6.07 15.07 -5.71
CA PRO A 3 -4.93 15.56 -6.48
C PRO A 3 -3.56 15.31 -5.81
N ASP A 4 -3.52 15.30 -4.48
CA ASP A 4 -2.28 15.10 -3.71
C ASP A 4 -1.81 13.64 -3.69
N ASP A 5 -2.61 12.69 -4.19
CA ASP A 5 -2.28 11.26 -4.27
C ASP A 5 -1.33 10.93 -5.42
N TRP A 6 -1.38 11.73 -6.50
CA TRP A 6 -0.73 11.41 -7.76
C TRP A 6 0.79 11.28 -7.68
N PRO A 7 1.53 12.09 -6.90
CA PRO A 7 2.96 11.90 -6.73
C PRO A 7 3.33 10.51 -6.18
N THR A 8 2.56 10.03 -5.18
CA THR A 8 2.77 8.69 -4.58
C THR A 8 2.49 7.58 -5.59
N VAL A 9 1.38 7.69 -6.33
CA VAL A 9 1.01 6.74 -7.38
C VAL A 9 2.06 6.72 -8.51
N ALA A 10 2.51 7.89 -8.96
CA ALA A 10 3.51 7.99 -10.01
C ALA A 10 4.84 7.36 -9.60
N LEU A 11 5.29 7.58 -8.35
CA LEU A 11 6.50 6.97 -7.82
C LEU A 11 6.39 5.44 -7.75
N ALA A 12 5.25 4.92 -7.27
CA ALA A 12 4.99 3.49 -7.18
C ALA A 12 5.02 2.82 -8.56
N LEU A 13 4.32 3.40 -9.54
CA LEU A 13 4.33 2.93 -10.92
C LEU A 13 5.74 2.96 -11.54
N ALA A 14 6.47 4.06 -11.38
CA ALA A 14 7.82 4.21 -11.93
C ALA A 14 8.83 3.20 -11.34
N ARG A 15 8.59 2.72 -10.13
CA ARG A 15 9.44 1.73 -9.44
C ARG A 15 8.86 0.31 -9.43
N SER A 16 7.67 0.10 -9.98
CA SER A 16 6.93 -1.17 -9.89
C SER A 16 6.79 -1.67 -8.45
N LEU A 17 6.46 -0.76 -7.53
CA LEU A 17 6.28 -1.06 -6.11
C LEU A 17 4.79 -1.02 -5.74
N PRO A 18 4.35 -1.83 -4.76
CA PRO A 18 3.04 -1.67 -4.16
C PRO A 18 3.01 -0.42 -3.26
N ILE A 19 1.80 0.06 -2.97
CA ILE A 19 1.54 1.14 -2.02
C ILE A 19 1.02 0.53 -0.72
N TRP A 20 1.48 1.04 0.42
CA TRP A 20 0.82 0.82 1.71
C TRP A 20 0.00 2.05 2.05
N SER A 21 -1.32 1.89 2.17
CA SER A 21 -2.22 2.97 2.55
C SER A 21 -3.53 2.43 3.14
N GLN A 22 -4.17 3.23 4.00
CA GLN A 22 -5.56 3.01 4.44
C GLN A 22 -6.57 3.80 3.57
N ASP A 23 -6.06 4.60 2.63
CA ASP A 23 -6.88 5.40 1.73
C ASP A 23 -7.35 4.57 0.53
N LYS A 24 -8.66 4.38 0.45
CA LYS A 24 -9.33 3.60 -0.60
C LYS A 24 -9.22 4.26 -1.97
N ASP A 25 -8.97 5.57 -2.02
CA ASP A 25 -8.79 6.27 -3.29
C ASP A 25 -7.53 5.81 -4.04
N MET A 26 -6.59 5.14 -3.37
CA MET A 26 -5.38 4.59 -3.98
C MET A 26 -5.62 3.33 -4.82
N GLU A 27 -6.65 2.53 -4.51
CA GLU A 27 -6.84 1.18 -5.07
C GLU A 27 -7.03 1.15 -6.59
N ALA A 28 -7.72 2.15 -7.17
CA ALA A 28 -8.02 2.20 -8.60
C ALA A 28 -6.84 2.60 -9.53
N ALA A 29 -5.58 2.57 -9.03
CA ALA A 29 -4.43 3.19 -9.70
C ALA A 29 -3.63 2.21 -10.57
N GLY A 30 -4.04 0.93 -10.64
CA GLY A 30 -3.29 -0.11 -11.33
C GLY A 30 -2.01 -0.54 -10.62
N VAL A 31 -1.86 -0.16 -9.34
CA VAL A 31 -0.82 -0.63 -8.41
C VAL A 31 -1.48 -1.38 -7.28
N SER A 32 -0.86 -2.45 -6.81
CA SER A 32 -1.31 -3.16 -5.60
C SER A 32 -1.25 -2.22 -4.41
N VAL A 33 -2.33 -2.18 -3.64
CA VAL A 33 -2.40 -1.42 -2.39
C VAL A 33 -2.62 -2.41 -1.26
N TYR A 34 -1.81 -2.32 -0.21
CA TYR A 34 -1.97 -3.09 1.02
C TYR A 34 -2.37 -2.17 2.16
N THR A 35 -3.28 -2.67 2.98
CA THR A 35 -3.68 -2.05 4.24
C THR A 35 -2.70 -2.42 5.35
N THR A 36 -2.71 -1.65 6.43
CA THR A 36 -1.99 -2.00 7.66
C THR A 36 -2.39 -3.37 8.18
N GLY A 37 -3.67 -3.74 8.07
CA GLY A 37 -4.16 -5.06 8.50
C GLY A 37 -3.48 -6.20 7.74
N GLU A 38 -3.48 -6.13 6.41
CA GLU A 38 -2.87 -7.16 5.55
C GLU A 38 -1.36 -7.29 5.79
N LEU A 39 -0.66 -6.17 6.01
CA LEU A 39 0.77 -6.20 6.33
C LEU A 39 1.03 -6.80 7.71
N LEU A 40 0.23 -6.46 8.73
CA LEU A 40 0.36 -7.04 10.06
C LEU A 40 0.08 -8.54 10.06
N ASP A 41 -0.92 -8.99 9.32
CA ASP A 41 -1.23 -10.42 9.18
C ASP A 41 -0.07 -11.16 8.52
N THR A 42 0.52 -10.58 7.46
CA THR A 42 1.72 -11.12 6.81
C THR A 42 2.91 -11.22 7.79
N VAL A 43 3.14 -10.20 8.63
CA VAL A 43 4.23 -10.22 9.61
C VAL A 43 4.01 -11.30 10.67
N ARG A 44 2.78 -11.48 11.16
CA ARG A 44 2.42 -12.54 12.10
C ARG A 44 2.64 -13.93 11.51
N GLU A 45 2.21 -14.13 10.27
CA GLU A 45 2.40 -15.39 9.54
C GLU A 45 3.88 -15.71 9.33
N ALA A 46 4.71 -14.68 9.12
CA ALA A 46 6.16 -14.82 9.03
C ALA A 46 6.86 -15.07 10.38
N GLY A 47 6.12 -15.15 11.49
CA GLY A 47 6.65 -15.33 12.84
C GLY A 47 7.25 -14.06 13.46
N GLY A 48 6.95 -12.89 12.89
CA GLY A 48 7.34 -11.59 13.43
C GLY A 48 6.47 -11.18 14.62
N ASP A 49 7.09 -10.51 15.59
CA ASP A 49 6.39 -9.90 16.71
C ASP A 49 5.79 -8.55 16.31
N VAL A 50 4.49 -8.36 16.58
CA VAL A 50 3.73 -7.13 16.35
C VAL A 50 3.07 -6.74 17.67
N GLY A 51 3.93 -6.47 18.65
CA GLY A 51 3.56 -5.96 19.98
C GLY A 51 2.86 -4.61 19.94
#